data_AF-A0A9W6TMD6-F1
#
_entry.id   AF-A0A9W6TMD6-F1
#
_cell.length_a   1.000
_cell.length_b   1.000
_cell.length_c   1.000
_cell.angle_alpha   90.00
_cell.angle_beta   90.00
_cell.angle_gamma   90.00
#
_symmetry.space_group_name_H-M   'P 1'
#
loop_
_entity.id
_entity.type
_entity.pdbx_description
1 polymer ?
#
loop_
_entity_poly.entity_id
_entity_poly.type
_entity_poly.pdbx_seq_one_letter_code
_entity_poly.pdbx_strand_id
1 'polypeptide(L)'
;MMGFMTMTFGGMSMSNGVMAIIAIVGAITCRKGDKKWVGGGFFLAGVATFTAMLSFVLWTVQAGPLGEKDDTSLKTAFFLMIIAMLHYPLAMFMFWKHLQLDSGKQGSAMA
;
A
#
# COMPACT_ATOMS: atom_id res chain seq x y z
N MET A 1 -24.61 0.50 -7.73
CA MET A 1 -23.84 0.30 -6.47
C MET A 1 -22.33 0.07 -6.68
N MET A 2 -21.86 -0.43 -7.84
CA MET A 2 -20.42 -0.71 -8.03
C MET A 2 -19.50 0.53 -7.85
N GLY A 3 -19.91 1.71 -8.32
CA GLY A 3 -19.15 2.95 -8.10
C GLY A 3 -18.98 3.33 -6.63
N PHE A 4 -20.04 3.18 -5.82
CA PHE A 4 -19.98 3.40 -4.38
C PHE A 4 -19.02 2.42 -3.68
N MET A 5 -19.03 1.15 -4.09
CA MET A 5 -18.10 0.14 -3.57
C MET A 5 -16.65 0.47 -3.94
N THR A 6 -16.40 0.88 -5.19
CA THR A 6 -15.05 1.27 -5.66
C THR A 6 -14.50 2.45 -4.87
N MET A 7 -15.34 3.46 -4.64
CA MET A 7 -15.00 4.64 -3.85
C MET A 7 -14.75 4.28 -2.38
N THR A 8 -15.56 3.38 -1.80
CA THR A 8 -15.40 2.93 -0.40
C THR A 8 -14.10 2.16 -0.20
N PHE A 9 -13.84 1.16 -1.05
CA PHE A 9 -12.59 0.40 -0.97
C PHE A 9 -11.37 1.26 -1.30
N GLY A 10 -11.52 2.25 -2.20
CA GLY A 10 -10.43 3.16 -2.57
C GLY A 10 -10.10 4.10 -1.40
N GLY A 11 -11.13 4.62 -0.74
CA GLY A 11 -10.98 5.43 0.47
C GLY A 11 -10.36 4.65 1.63
N MET A 12 -10.77 3.40 1.84
CA MET A 12 -10.15 2.53 2.85
C MET A 12 -8.67 2.24 2.54
N SER A 13 -8.33 2.02 1.27
CA SER A 13 -6.94 1.82 0.87
C SER A 13 -6.08 3.05 1.17
N MET A 14 -6.55 4.25 0.79
CA MET A 14 -5.82 5.49 1.03
C MET A 14 -5.65 5.79 2.52
N SER A 15 -6.70 5.66 3.33
CA SER A 15 -6.61 5.94 4.77
C SER A 15 -5.70 4.94 5.49
N ASN A 16 -5.81 3.65 5.18
CA ASN A 16 -4.91 2.63 5.72
C ASN A 16 -3.47 2.82 5.24
N GLY A 17 -3.26 3.26 3.99
CA GLY A 17 -1.95 3.60 3.45
C GLY A 17 -1.28 4.74 4.18
N VAL A 18 -2.00 5.84 4.45
CA VAL A 18 -1.48 6.97 5.23
C VAL A 18 -1.11 6.53 6.66
N MET A 19 -1.98 5.75 7.30
CA MET A 19 -1.71 5.23 8.64
C MET A 19 -0.51 4.26 8.65
N ALA A 20 -0.33 3.47 7.60
CA ALA A 20 0.85 2.61 7.44
C ALA A 20 2.14 3.43 7.32
N ILE A 21 2.14 4.53 6.57
CA ILE A 21 3.29 5.44 6.47
C ILE A 21 3.62 6.04 7.84
N ILE A 22 2.61 6.53 8.56
CA ILE A 22 2.80 7.10 9.91
C ILE A 22 3.38 6.04 10.86
N ALA A 23 2.88 4.80 10.80
CA ALA A 23 3.39 3.71 11.62
C ALA A 23 4.85 3.34 11.28
N ILE A 24 5.19 3.28 9.99
CA ILE A 24 6.55 3.00 9.50
C ILE A 24 7.52 4.12 9.90
N VAL A 25 7.15 5.39 9.64
CA VAL A 25 7.97 6.54 10.02
C VAL A 25 8.15 6.59 11.54
N GLY A 26 7.07 6.41 12.30
CA GLY A 26 7.12 6.34 13.76
C GLY A 26 8.02 5.21 14.28
N ALA A 27 8.02 4.06 13.61
CA ALA A 27 8.89 2.92 13.94
C ALA A 27 10.38 3.18 13.63
N ILE A 28 10.71 4.11 12.74
CA ILE A 28 12.10 4.46 12.36
C ILE A 28 12.61 5.64 13.19
N THR A 29 11.80 6.68 13.39
CA THR A 29 12.24 7.95 13.99
C THR A 29 11.99 8.02 15.50
N CYS A 30 10.76 7.80 15.95
CA CYS A 30 10.33 8.08 17.33
C CYS A 30 10.37 6.87 18.26
N ARG A 31 10.13 5.66 17.73
CA ARG A 31 10.09 4.40 18.50
C ARG A 31 10.85 3.29 17.79
N LYS A 32 12.17 3.52 17.62
CA LYS A 32 13.06 2.65 16.85
C LYS A 32 12.92 1.18 17.26
N GLY A 33 12.33 0.37 16.37
CA GLY A 33 12.18 -1.07 16.56
C GLY A 33 11.06 -1.53 17.51
N ASP A 34 10.12 -0.67 17.89
CA ASP A 34 8.94 -1.09 18.66
C ASP A 34 8.09 -2.06 17.82
N LYS A 35 8.01 -3.32 18.29
CA LYS A 35 7.33 -4.42 17.58
C LYS A 35 5.86 -4.12 17.27
N LYS A 36 5.20 -3.26 18.06
CA LYS A 36 3.79 -2.89 17.87
C LYS A 36 3.64 -1.92 16.69
N TRP A 37 4.59 -0.98 16.54
CA TRP A 37 4.61 -0.01 15.44
C TRP A 37 5.03 -0.65 14.13
N VAL A 38 6.06 -1.51 14.18
CA VAL A 38 6.47 -2.31 13.02
C VAL A 38 5.32 -3.22 12.57
N GLY A 39 4.75 -4.02 13.47
CA GLY A 39 3.64 -4.92 13.15
C GLY A 39 2.40 -4.17 12.65
N GLY A 40 2.08 -3.03 13.25
CA GLY A 40 1.00 -2.15 12.79
C GLY A 40 1.21 -1.61 11.38
N GLY A 41 2.43 -1.20 11.04
CA GLY A 41 2.79 -0.77 9.68
C GLY A 41 2.61 -1.88 8.64
N PHE A 42 3.08 -3.10 8.94
CA PHE A 42 2.89 -4.26 8.06
C PHE A 42 1.41 -4.63 7.87
N PHE A 43 0.64 -4.66 8.97
CA PHE A 43 -0.77 -4.99 8.91
C PHE A 43 -1.57 -3.97 8.10
N LEU A 44 -1.37 -2.67 8.37
CA LEU A 44 -2.10 -1.60 7.68
C LEU A 44 -1.75 -1.53 6.19
N ALA A 45 -0.47 -1.71 5.83
CA ALA A 45 -0.07 -1.79 4.43
C ALA A 45 -0.65 -3.02 3.71
N GLY A 46 -0.73 -4.16 4.39
CA GLY A 46 -1.38 -5.36 3.88
C GLY A 46 -2.86 -5.13 3.57
N VAL A 47 -3.60 -4.55 4.52
CA VAL A 47 -5.02 -4.20 4.33
C VAL A 47 -5.19 -3.15 3.23
N ALA A 48 -4.31 -2.15 3.15
CA ALA A 48 -4.31 -1.14 2.10
C ALA A 48 -4.11 -1.75 0.70
N THR A 49 -3.23 -2.75 0.59
CA THR A 49 -2.99 -3.47 -0.67
C THR A 49 -4.22 -4.27 -1.09
N PHE A 50 -4.81 -5.03 -0.15
CA PHE A 50 -5.98 -5.86 -0.45
C PHE A 50 -7.19 -5.02 -0.86
N THR A 51 -7.42 -3.91 -0.16
CA THR A 51 -8.50 -2.97 -0.51
C THR A 51 -8.24 -2.26 -1.85
N ALA A 52 -6.99 -1.93 -2.19
CA ALA A 52 -6.64 -1.41 -3.51
C ALA A 52 -6.93 -2.42 -4.63
N MET A 53 -6.62 -3.71 -4.42
CA MET A 53 -6.93 -4.77 -5.38
C MET A 53 -8.44 -4.89 -5.62
N LEU A 54 -9.24 -4.86 -4.55
CA LEU A 54 -10.70 -4.92 -4.65
C LEU A 54 -11.27 -3.70 -5.39
N SER A 55 -10.77 -2.49 -5.09
CA SER A 55 -11.11 -1.29 -5.85
C SER A 55 -10.79 -1.41 -7.33
N PHE A 56 -9.63 -1.96 -7.67
CA PHE A 56 -9.23 -2.13 -9.05
C PHE A 56 -10.13 -3.11 -9.79
N VAL A 57 -10.43 -4.28 -9.21
CA VAL A 57 -11.35 -5.26 -9.83
C VAL A 57 -12.73 -4.64 -10.06
N LEU A 58 -13.28 -3.95 -9.06
CA LEU A 58 -14.57 -3.28 -9.20
C LEU A 58 -14.55 -2.15 -10.23
N TRP A 59 -13.43 -1.43 -10.33
CA TRP A 59 -13.22 -0.40 -11.35
C TRP A 59 -13.15 -1.00 -12.76
N THR A 60 -12.44 -2.13 -12.97
CA THR A 60 -12.34 -2.76 -14.30
C THR A 60 -13.71 -3.21 -14.83
N VAL A 61 -14.58 -3.74 -13.96
CA VAL A 61 -15.96 -4.11 -14.32
C VAL A 61 -16.81 -2.88 -14.68
N GLN A 62 -16.51 -1.71 -14.10
CA GLN A 62 -17.17 -0.44 -14.45
C GLN A 62 -16.60 0.22 -15.70
N ALA A 63 -15.31 0.06 -15.98
CA ALA A 63 -14.64 0.69 -17.11
C ALA A 63 -15.00 0.03 -18.45
N GLY A 64 -15.34 -1.26 -18.45
CA GLY A 64 -15.76 -2.01 -19.65
C GLY A 64 -16.85 -1.32 -20.49
N PRO A 65 -18.01 -0.94 -19.92
CA PRO A 65 -19.07 -0.25 -20.66
C PRO A 65 -18.74 1.22 -21.06
N LEU A 66 -17.64 1.80 -20.57
CA LEU A 66 -17.22 3.18 -20.90
C LEU A 66 -16.07 3.25 -21.93
N GLY A 67 -15.48 2.12 -22.33
CA GLY A 67 -14.24 2.08 -23.12
C GLY A 67 -14.33 2.73 -24.50
N GLU A 68 -15.47 2.62 -25.20
CA GLU A 68 -15.60 3.00 -26.62
C GLU A 68 -15.39 4.50 -26.92
N LYS A 69 -15.43 5.37 -25.90
CA LYS A 69 -15.16 6.81 -26.05
C LYS A 69 -13.78 7.26 -25.54
N ASP A 70 -13.07 6.45 -24.75
CA ASP A 70 -11.92 6.92 -23.96
C ASP A 70 -10.82 5.85 -23.77
N ASP A 71 -10.54 5.05 -24.80
CA ASP A 71 -9.57 3.95 -24.77
C ASP A 71 -8.16 4.36 -24.32
N THR A 72 -7.69 5.55 -24.69
CA THR A 72 -6.36 6.05 -24.29
C THR A 72 -6.29 6.37 -22.80
N SER A 73 -7.35 6.98 -22.26
CA SER A 73 -7.48 7.29 -20.83
C SER A 73 -7.58 6.03 -19.99
N LEU A 74 -8.39 5.05 -20.45
CA LEU A 74 -8.57 3.75 -19.80
C LEU A 74 -7.25 2.97 -19.74
N LYS A 75 -6.51 2.92 -20.85
CA LYS A 75 -5.21 2.24 -20.91
C LYS A 75 -4.19 2.88 -19.98
N THR A 76 -4.16 4.21 -19.90
CA THR A 76 -3.26 4.94 -18.99
C THR A 76 -3.63 4.72 -17.52
N ALA A 77 -4.91 4.83 -17.17
CA ALA A 77 -5.41 4.58 -15.82
C ALA A 77 -5.13 3.14 -15.37
N PHE A 78 -5.24 2.17 -16.28
CA PHE A 78 -4.92 0.76 -16.01
C PHE A 78 -3.45 0.58 -15.62
N PHE A 79 -2.50 1.16 -16.37
CA PHE A 79 -1.08 1.09 -16.02
C PHE A 79 -0.77 1.79 -14.70
N LEU A 80 -1.34 2.97 -14.47
CA LEU A 80 -1.17 3.70 -13.21
C LEU A 80 -1.66 2.88 -12.01
N MET A 81 -2.75 2.10 -12.17
CA MET A 81 -3.28 1.28 -11.09
C MET A 81 -2.42 0.03 -10.81
N ILE A 82 -1.85 -0.60 -11.85
CA ILE A 82 -0.86 -1.68 -11.68
C ILE A 82 0.36 -1.16 -10.92
N ILE A 83 0.86 0.01 -11.34
CA ILE A 83 1.98 0.67 -10.69
C ILE A 83 1.61 0.92 -9.22
N ALA A 84 0.47 1.54 -8.92
CA ALA A 84 0.02 1.82 -7.56
C ALA A 84 -0.15 0.54 -6.69
N MET A 85 -0.63 -0.56 -7.27
CA MET A 85 -0.72 -1.84 -6.54
C MET A 85 0.65 -2.41 -6.20
N LEU A 86 1.66 -2.25 -7.06
CA LEU A 86 3.03 -2.69 -6.79
C LEU A 86 3.75 -1.80 -5.76
N HIS A 87 3.33 -0.54 -5.61
CA HIS A 87 3.96 0.38 -4.67
C HIS A 87 3.88 -0.10 -3.21
N TYR A 88 2.74 -0.64 -2.77
CA TYR A 88 2.58 -1.10 -1.39
C TYR A 88 3.51 -2.29 -1.04
N PRO A 89 3.56 -3.39 -1.82
CA PRO A 89 4.50 -4.48 -1.59
C PRO A 89 5.97 -4.04 -1.66
N LEU A 90 6.32 -3.15 -2.60
CA LEU A 90 7.68 -2.62 -2.72
C LEU A 90 8.09 -1.81 -1.48
N ALA A 91 7.22 -0.91 -1.01
CA ALA A 91 7.45 -0.15 0.21
C ALA A 91 7.63 -1.06 1.43
N MET A 92 6.81 -2.10 1.54
CA MET A 92 6.93 -3.10 2.61
C MET A 92 8.21 -3.91 2.53
N PHE A 93 8.65 -4.28 1.33
CA PHE A 93 9.93 -4.97 1.12
C PHE A 93 11.12 -4.09 1.52
N MET A 94 11.13 -2.82 1.10
CA MET A 94 12.20 -1.87 1.47
C MET A 94 12.23 -1.64 2.98
N PHE A 95 11.06 -1.48 3.61
CA PHE A 95 10.95 -1.34 5.06
C PHE A 95 11.45 -2.59 5.80
N TRP A 96 11.07 -3.78 5.33
CA TRP A 96 11.55 -5.03 5.91
C TRP A 96 13.08 -5.17 5.82
N LYS A 97 13.65 -4.88 4.65
CA LYS A 97 15.10 -4.84 4.43
C LYS A 97 15.79 -3.85 5.36
N HIS A 98 15.22 -2.66 5.56
CA HIS A 98 15.75 -1.66 6.49
C HIS A 98 15.80 -2.21 7.92
N LEU A 99 14.75 -2.89 8.37
CA LEU A 99 14.71 -3.48 9.72
C LEU A 99 15.74 -4.59 9.90
N GLN A 100 15.99 -5.42 8.86
CA GLN A 100 17.05 -6.44 8.88
C GLN A 100 18.44 -5.79 9.00
N LEU A 101 18.70 -4.72 8.25
CA LEU A 101 19.97 -3.99 8.30
C LEU A 101 20.20 -3.30 9.65
N ASP A 102 19.16 -2.68 10.24
CA ASP A 102 19.24 -2.10 11.59
C ASP A 102 19.50 -3.17 12.66
N SER A 103 18.83 -4.33 12.55
CA SER A 103 19.04 -5.45 13.48
C SER A 103 20.47 -6.01 13.39
N GLY A 104 21.02 -6.12 12.17
CA GLY A 104 22.41 -6.53 11.96
C GLY A 104 23.44 -5.51 12.49
N LYS A 105 23.17 -4.21 12.36
CA LYS A 105 24.02 -3.15 12.94
C LYS A 105 23.99 -3.14 14.46
N GLN A 106 22.83 -3.37 15.10
CA GLN A 106 22.74 -3.47 16.56
C GLN A 106 23.49 -4.68 17.11
N GLY A 107 23.45 -5.83 16.43
CA GLY A 107 24.19 -7.03 16.83
C GLY A 107 25.70 -6.87 16.74
N SER A 108 26.19 -6.10 15.77
CA SER A 108 27.64 -5.88 15.57
C SER A 108 28.22 -4.74 16.44
N ALA A 109 27.39 -3.87 17.00
CA ALA A 109 27.81 -2.80 17.92
C ALA A 109 27.84 -3.24 19.40
N MET A 110 27.33 -4.45 19.70
CA MET A 110 27.36 -5.08 21.03
C MET A 110 28.36 -6.25 21.12
N ALA A 111 29.16 -6.47 20.07
CA ALA A 111 30.22 -7.47 20.01
C ALA A 111 31.59 -6.82 20.23
#